data_AF-A0A1F4D3K7-F1
#
_entry.id   AF-A0A1F4D3K7-F1
#
_cell.length_a   1.000
_cell.length_b   1.000
_cell.length_c   1.000
_cell.angle_alpha   90.00
_cell.angle_beta   90.00
_cell.angle_gamma   90.00
#
_symmetry.space_group_name_H-M   'P 1'
#
loop_
_entity.id
_entity.type
_entity.pdbx_description
1 polymer ?
#
loop_
_entity_poly.entity_id
_entity_poly.type
_entity_poly.pdbx_seq_one_letter_code
_entity_poly.pdbx_strand_id
1 'polypeptide(L)'
;MTNFGAALLLAALCIGAGTPGAPAHAKGARGLETVAVSSLPQEARDTLVLIRRGGPFRYRQDGSVFSNRERLLPARARGYYREYTVPTPEAKDRGARRIVAGGEPRRSREYYYTDDHYSSFRRIKE
;
A
#
# COMPACT_ATOMS: atom_id res chain seq x y z
N MET A 1 38.29 -49.93 -27.27
CA MET A 1 37.50 -48.94 -26.51
C MET A 1 36.72 -48.11 -27.51
N THR A 2 35.40 -48.34 -27.65
CA THR A 2 34.36 -47.38 -28.08
C THR A 2 33.06 -48.16 -28.35
N ASN A 3 32.06 -47.99 -27.49
CA ASN A 3 30.70 -48.50 -27.67
C ASN A 3 29.84 -47.46 -28.40
N PHE A 4 29.06 -47.92 -29.38
CA PHE A 4 27.87 -47.24 -29.88
C PHE A 4 26.66 -47.61 -29.01
N GLY A 5 25.76 -46.67 -28.76
CA GLY A 5 24.48 -46.93 -28.08
C GLY A 5 23.68 -45.66 -27.88
N ALA A 6 22.77 -45.38 -28.83
CA ALA A 6 21.76 -44.35 -28.71
C ALA A 6 20.70 -44.77 -27.68
N ALA A 7 20.24 -43.82 -26.85
CA ALA A 7 19.01 -43.96 -26.08
C ALA A 7 18.26 -42.63 -26.06
N LEU A 8 17.05 -42.67 -26.63
CA LEU A 8 15.97 -41.70 -26.52
C LEU A 8 15.77 -41.26 -25.07
N LEU A 9 15.62 -39.96 -24.83
CA LEU A 9 15.03 -39.44 -23.59
C LEU A 9 13.89 -38.49 -23.96
N LEU A 10 12.72 -38.84 -23.42
CA LEU A 10 11.43 -38.20 -23.64
C LEU A 10 11.44 -36.72 -23.22
N ALA A 11 10.67 -35.95 -23.98
CA ALA A 11 10.20 -34.63 -23.61
C ALA A 11 9.34 -34.67 -22.34
N ALA A 12 9.59 -33.73 -21.43
CA ALA A 12 8.61 -33.26 -20.45
C ALA A 12 8.74 -31.74 -20.35
N LEU A 13 7.90 -31.04 -21.11
CA LEU A 13 7.74 -29.59 -21.07
C LEU A 13 6.82 -29.25 -19.89
N CYS A 14 7.39 -28.94 -18.73
CA CYS A 14 6.63 -28.36 -17.62
C CYS A 14 6.36 -26.88 -17.91
N ILE A 15 5.19 -26.59 -18.51
CA ILE A 15 4.65 -25.23 -18.57
C ILE A 15 4.14 -24.89 -17.16
N GLY A 16 5.02 -24.32 -16.34
CA GLY A 16 4.63 -23.69 -15.09
C GLY A 16 3.96 -22.35 -15.41
N ALA A 17 2.64 -22.29 -15.26
CA ALA A 17 1.88 -21.04 -15.30
C ALA A 17 2.33 -20.16 -14.13
N GLY A 18 3.22 -19.20 -14.41
CA GLY A 18 3.59 -18.15 -13.47
C GLY A 18 2.37 -17.27 -13.23
N THR A 19 1.80 -17.34 -12.04
CA THR A 19 0.94 -16.27 -11.54
C THR A 19 1.80 -15.00 -11.46
N PRO A 20 1.39 -13.86 -12.03
CA PRO A 20 2.10 -12.61 -11.78
C PRO A 20 1.83 -12.23 -10.33
N GLY A 21 2.72 -12.67 -9.44
CA GLY A 21 2.80 -12.15 -8.09
C GLY A 21 3.03 -10.65 -8.17
N ALA A 22 2.09 -9.87 -7.64
CA ALA A 22 2.25 -8.43 -7.48
C ALA A 22 3.59 -8.15 -6.79
N PRO A 23 4.37 -7.17 -7.26
CA PRO A 23 5.72 -7.00 -6.75
C PRO A 23 5.63 -6.45 -5.32
N ALA A 24 5.97 -7.28 -4.33
CA ALA A 24 6.16 -6.88 -2.96
C ALA A 24 7.35 -5.91 -2.87
N HIS A 25 7.09 -4.62 -3.05
CA HIS A 25 8.09 -3.57 -2.96
C HIS A 25 8.31 -3.19 -1.49
N ALA A 26 9.21 -3.93 -0.84
CA ALA A 26 9.82 -3.48 0.41
C ALA A 26 10.80 -2.32 0.11
N LYS A 27 10.27 -1.10 0.00
CA LYS A 27 11.06 0.13 -0.03
C LYS A 27 10.88 0.88 1.28
N GLY A 28 11.97 1.05 2.03
CA GLY A 28 12.03 2.06 3.09
C GLY A 28 11.83 3.47 2.52
N ALA A 29 11.81 4.49 3.39
CA ALA A 29 11.46 5.87 3.04
C ALA A 29 12.21 6.52 1.84
N ARG A 30 13.37 5.99 1.41
CA ARG A 30 14.05 6.41 0.19
C ARG A 30 13.38 5.80 -1.04
N GLY A 31 12.80 6.65 -1.88
CA GLY A 31 12.27 6.26 -3.19
C GLY A 31 10.85 5.68 -3.14
N LEU A 32 10.03 6.11 -2.17
CA LEU A 32 8.59 5.87 -2.17
C LEU A 32 8.00 6.22 -3.54
N GLU A 33 7.25 5.29 -4.10
CA GLU A 33 6.47 5.53 -5.31
C GLU A 33 5.46 6.67 -5.04
N THR A 34 5.12 7.42 -6.08
CA THR A 34 4.13 8.49 -6.02
C THR A 34 2.88 8.14 -6.80
N VAL A 35 1.72 8.55 -6.29
CA VAL A 35 0.43 8.40 -6.97
C VAL A 35 -0.28 9.75 -7.01
N ALA A 36 -0.79 10.14 -8.18
CA ALA A 36 -1.59 11.36 -8.31
C ALA A 36 -2.96 11.17 -7.63
N VAL A 37 -3.54 12.23 -7.08
CA VAL A 37 -4.89 12.17 -6.47
C VAL A 37 -5.94 11.64 -7.46
N SER A 38 -5.85 12.02 -8.73
CA SER A 38 -6.76 11.57 -9.79
C SER A 38 -6.69 10.06 -10.05
N SER A 39 -5.55 9.43 -9.78
CA SER A 39 -5.31 7.99 -9.97
C SER A 39 -5.69 7.14 -8.77
N LEU A 40 -6.07 7.74 -7.64
CA LEU A 40 -6.54 7.01 -6.46
C LEU A 40 -7.94 6.42 -6.71
N PRO A 41 -8.32 5.34 -6.02
CA PRO A 41 -9.73 4.92 -5.94
C PRO A 41 -10.63 6.07 -5.43
N GLN A 42 -11.90 6.07 -5.83
CA GLN A 42 -12.86 7.11 -5.44
C GLN A 42 -12.95 7.25 -3.92
N GLU A 43 -12.99 6.12 -3.21
CA GLU A 43 -13.10 6.07 -1.74
C GLU A 43 -11.90 6.72 -1.06
N ALA A 44 -10.71 6.61 -1.65
CA ALA A 44 -9.51 7.27 -1.13
C ALA A 44 -9.57 8.78 -1.34
N ARG A 45 -10.08 9.25 -2.48
CA ARG A 45 -10.31 10.69 -2.72
C ARG A 45 -11.32 11.27 -1.74
N ASP A 46 -12.42 10.56 -1.50
CA ASP A 46 -13.43 10.98 -0.53
C ASP A 46 -12.87 11.02 0.89
N THR A 47 -12.04 10.04 1.23
CA THR A 47 -11.33 10.01 2.52
C THR A 47 -10.38 11.21 2.67
N LEU A 48 -9.67 11.63 1.61
CA LEU A 48 -8.86 12.88 1.65
C LEU A 48 -9.73 14.10 1.93
N VAL A 49 -10.90 14.20 1.31
CA VAL A 49 -11.85 15.30 1.58
C VAL A 49 -12.29 15.30 3.04
N LEU A 50 -12.63 14.13 3.59
CA LEU A 50 -12.98 13.98 5.01
C LEU A 50 -11.82 14.34 5.94
N ILE A 51 -10.59 13.97 5.62
CA ILE A 51 -9.41 14.34 6.42
C ILE A 51 -9.23 15.87 6.46
N ARG A 52 -9.35 16.54 5.31
CA ARG A 52 -9.23 18.01 5.23
C ARG A 52 -10.35 18.73 5.99
N ARG A 53 -11.57 18.20 5.94
CA ARG A 53 -12.73 18.67 6.73
C ARG A 53 -12.68 18.23 8.19
N GLY A 54 -11.82 17.27 8.51
CA GLY A 54 -11.66 16.56 9.78
C GLY A 54 -12.90 15.84 10.28
N GLY A 55 -13.53 15.08 9.40
CA GLY A 55 -14.64 14.18 9.70
C GLY A 55 -16.00 14.65 9.16
N PRO A 56 -17.09 13.96 9.53
CA PRO A 56 -17.12 12.82 10.46
C PRO A 56 -16.41 11.58 9.91
N PHE A 57 -15.82 10.77 10.80
CA PHE A 57 -15.17 9.51 10.43
C PHE A 57 -16.01 8.32 10.88
N ARG A 58 -15.98 7.26 10.07
CA ARG A 58 -16.83 6.07 10.29
C ARG A 58 -16.27 5.17 11.39
N TYR A 59 -14.95 5.07 11.51
CA TYR A 59 -14.31 4.13 12.43
C TYR A 59 -13.63 4.87 13.57
N ARG A 60 -13.73 4.31 14.78
CA ARG A 60 -13.10 4.88 15.99
C ARG A 60 -11.58 5.04 15.88
N GLN A 61 -10.94 4.27 15.00
CA GLN A 61 -9.50 4.32 14.77
C GLN A 61 -9.09 5.47 13.84
N ASP A 62 -10.01 6.05 13.07
CA ASP A 62 -9.69 7.12 12.14
C ASP A 62 -9.20 8.36 12.93
N GLY A 63 -8.00 8.84 12.61
CA GLY A 63 -7.28 9.86 13.38
C GLY A 63 -6.39 9.33 14.51
N SER A 64 -6.29 8.01 14.69
CA SER A 64 -5.34 7.41 15.63
C SER A 64 -3.89 7.60 15.15
N VAL A 65 -2.95 7.56 16.09
CA VAL A 65 -1.52 7.68 15.78
C VAL A 65 -1.06 6.46 14.98
N PHE A 66 -0.50 6.70 13.79
CA PHE A 66 0.26 5.71 13.06
C PHE A 66 1.72 5.75 13.51
N SER A 67 2.24 4.63 14.00
CA SER A 67 3.55 4.60 14.68
C SER A 67 4.76 4.50 13.74
N ASN A 68 4.57 4.10 12.47
CA ASN A 68 5.65 3.92 11.49
C ASN A 68 6.82 3.06 12.04
N ARG A 69 6.53 1.93 12.69
CA ARG A 69 7.55 1.07 13.34
C ARG A 69 8.49 0.42 12.33
N GLU A 70 7.92 0.06 11.19
CA GLU A 70 8.56 -0.59 10.04
C GLU A 70 9.37 0.42 9.22
N ARG A 71 9.26 1.72 9.53
CA ARG A 71 10.02 2.83 8.90
C ARG A 71 9.86 2.90 7.38
N LEU A 72 8.67 2.56 6.89
CA LEU A 72 8.31 2.67 5.47
C LEU A 72 8.04 4.13 5.07
N LEU A 73 7.58 4.97 6.01
CA LEU A 73 7.46 6.41 5.84
C LEU A 73 8.70 7.15 6.38
N PRO A 74 8.96 8.41 5.97
CA PRO A 74 10.06 9.20 6.51
C PRO A 74 10.09 9.23 8.05
N ALA A 75 11.29 9.22 8.62
CA ALA A 75 11.46 9.27 10.07
C ALA A 75 11.00 10.65 10.60
N ARG A 76 10.07 10.64 11.54
CA ARG A 76 9.48 11.83 12.18
C ARG A 76 9.28 11.56 13.68
N ALA A 77 9.02 12.64 14.43
CA ALA A 77 8.71 12.52 15.85
C ALA A 77 7.47 11.63 16.11
N ARG A 78 7.42 10.99 17.29
CA ARG A 78 6.27 10.17 17.68
C ARG A 78 4.98 11.01 17.64
N GLY A 79 3.91 10.43 17.10
CA GLY A 79 2.62 11.12 16.99
C GLY A 79 2.46 12.00 15.74
N TYR A 80 3.51 12.12 14.90
CA TYR A 80 3.46 12.90 13.68
C TYR A 80 2.48 12.34 12.64
N TYR A 81 2.32 11.02 12.58
CA TYR A 81 1.46 10.37 11.59
C TYR A 81 0.10 9.97 12.18
N ARG A 82 -0.95 10.13 11.38
CA ARG A 82 -2.34 9.80 11.70
C ARG A 82 -2.91 8.89 10.61
N GLU A 83 -3.59 7.82 10.98
CA GLU A 83 -4.20 6.88 10.03
C GLU A 83 -5.70 7.11 9.84
N TYR A 84 -6.19 6.82 8.64
CA TYR A 84 -7.59 6.92 8.25
C TYR A 84 -7.97 5.74 7.37
N THR A 85 -9.14 5.17 7.63
CA THR A 85 -9.69 4.06 6.87
C THR A 85 -10.16 4.55 5.51
N VAL A 86 -9.72 3.87 4.45
CA VAL A 86 -10.33 4.01 3.12
C VAL A 86 -11.29 2.85 2.95
N PRO A 87 -12.60 3.10 2.76
CA PRO A 87 -13.56 2.02 2.54
C PRO A 87 -13.17 1.14 1.35
N THR A 88 -13.27 -0.18 1.53
CA THR A 88 -13.29 -1.13 0.42
C THR A 88 -14.75 -1.46 0.15
N PRO A 89 -15.26 -1.29 -1.09
CA PRO A 89 -16.62 -1.70 -1.44
C PRO A 89 -16.90 -3.12 -0.97
N GLU A 90 -18.11 -3.34 -0.45
CA GLU A 90 -18.62 -4.65 0.03
C GLU A 90 -17.89 -5.27 1.24
N ALA A 91 -16.77 -4.69 1.69
CA ALA A 91 -16.10 -5.17 2.89
C ALA A 91 -16.99 -4.98 4.12
N LYS A 92 -17.12 -6.05 4.91
CA LYS A 92 -17.88 -6.04 6.18
C LYS A 92 -17.08 -5.45 7.34
N ASP A 93 -15.78 -5.31 7.17
CA ASP A 93 -14.84 -4.77 8.15
C ASP A 93 -14.21 -3.45 7.63
N ARG A 94 -13.04 -3.07 8.17
CA ARG A 94 -12.32 -1.87 7.74
C ARG A 94 -11.54 -2.05 6.43
N GLY A 95 -11.42 -3.26 5.91
CA GLY A 95 -10.52 -3.61 4.82
C GLY A 95 -9.04 -3.33 5.12
N ALA A 96 -8.21 -3.46 4.08
CA ALA A 96 -6.76 -3.24 4.15
C ALA A 96 -6.33 -1.80 3.78
N ARG A 97 -7.22 -1.01 3.15
CA ARG A 97 -6.86 0.28 2.54
C ARG A 97 -6.84 1.42 3.56
N ARG A 98 -5.81 2.25 3.52
CA ARG A 98 -5.65 3.39 4.45
C ARG A 98 -5.04 4.59 3.76
N ILE A 99 -5.32 5.77 4.33
CA ILE A 99 -4.49 6.97 4.14
C ILE A 99 -3.78 7.27 5.46
N VAL A 100 -2.49 7.57 5.37
CA VAL A 100 -1.71 8.10 6.49
C VAL A 100 -1.37 9.57 6.20
N ALA A 101 -1.77 10.47 7.09
CA ALA A 101 -1.44 11.90 7.01
C ALA A 101 -0.29 12.23 7.97
N GLY A 102 0.68 13.01 7.51
CA GLY A 102 1.76 13.56 8.33
C GLY A 102 1.46 14.96 8.85
N GLY A 103 1.88 15.26 10.07
CA GLY A 103 1.67 16.57 10.71
C GLY A 103 0.21 16.78 11.11
N GLU A 104 -0.28 18.01 10.95
CA GLU A 104 -1.68 18.37 11.22
C GLU A 104 -2.57 17.89 10.07
N PRO A 105 -3.43 16.87 10.24
CA PRO A 105 -4.10 16.20 9.11
C PRO A 105 -4.96 17.11 8.24
N ARG A 106 -5.64 18.09 8.85
CA ARG A 106 -6.51 19.05 8.14
C ARG A 106 -5.75 19.99 7.20
N ARG A 107 -4.45 20.21 7.49
CA ARG A 107 -3.56 21.13 6.76
C ARG A 107 -2.33 20.41 6.20
N SER A 108 -2.36 19.08 6.17
CA SER A 108 -1.21 18.28 5.79
C SER A 108 -0.90 18.45 4.31
N ARG A 109 0.40 18.38 3.98
CA ARG A 109 0.92 18.29 2.60
C ARG A 109 1.64 16.98 2.36
N GLU A 110 1.42 16.03 3.26
CA GLU A 110 2.14 14.76 3.35
C GLU A 110 1.13 13.64 3.60
N TYR A 111 0.56 13.12 2.51
CA TYR A 111 -0.37 11.99 2.56
C TYR A 111 0.24 10.76 1.88
N TYR A 112 -0.04 9.60 2.43
CA TYR A 112 0.39 8.31 1.91
C TYR A 112 -0.80 7.37 1.79
N TYR A 113 -0.84 6.62 0.71
CA TYR A 113 -1.85 5.59 0.47
C TYR A 113 -1.22 4.20 0.60
N THR A 114 -1.94 3.29 1.25
CA THR A 114 -1.66 1.85 1.29
C THR A 114 -2.96 1.13 0.94
N ASP A 115 -2.85 0.10 0.10
CA ASP A 115 -3.94 -0.82 -0.23
C ASP A 115 -3.73 -2.22 0.35
N ASP A 116 -2.66 -2.41 1.13
CA ASP A 116 -2.13 -3.69 1.59
C ASP A 116 -1.86 -3.71 3.12
N HIS A 117 -2.63 -2.93 3.87
CA HIS A 117 -2.57 -2.87 5.33
C HIS A 117 -1.17 -2.54 5.87
N TYR A 118 -0.60 -1.43 5.36
CA TYR A 118 0.69 -0.86 5.75
C TYR A 118 1.92 -1.67 5.31
N SER A 119 1.77 -2.64 4.40
CA SER A 119 2.90 -3.42 3.89
C SER A 119 3.72 -2.63 2.86
N SER A 120 3.08 -1.72 2.13
CA SER A 120 3.72 -0.77 1.23
C SER A 120 2.98 0.57 1.21
N PHE A 121 3.65 1.60 0.71
CA PHE A 121 3.08 2.95 0.63
C PHE A 121 3.42 3.65 -0.69
N ARG A 122 2.45 4.45 -1.15
CA ARG A 122 2.64 5.43 -2.22
C ARG A 122 2.40 6.83 -1.66
N ARG A 123 3.29 7.78 -1.95
CA ARG A 123 3.10 9.18 -1.59
C ARG A 123 2.07 9.80 -2.54
N ILE A 124 1.00 10.36 -1.97
CA ILE A 124 -0.02 11.05 -2.75
C ILE A 124 0.54 12.40 -3.20
N LYS A 125 0.34 12.72 -4.48
CA LYS A 125 0.66 14.00 -5.11
C LYS A 125 -0.64 14.69 -5.50
N GLU A 126 -0.87 15.84 -4.88
CA GLU A 126 -1.96 16.77 -5.20
C GLU A 126 -1.62 17.62 -6.42
#